data_AF-A0A2P4T1N9-F1
#
_entry.id   AF-A0A2P4T1N9-F1
#
_cell.length_a   1.000
_cell.length_b   1.000
_cell.length_c   1.000
_cell.angle_alpha   90.00
_cell.angle_beta   90.00
_cell.angle_gamma   90.00
#
_symmetry.space_group_name_H-M   'P 1'
#
loop_
_entity.id
_entity.type
_entity.pdbx_description
1 polymer ?
#
loop_
_entity_poly.entity_id
_entity_poly.type
_entity_poly.pdbx_seq_one_letter_code
_entity_poly.pdbx_strand_id
1 'polypeptide(L)'
;MPVAVMAEGGFGFRKLLEQCETQELEANAELGAVWSVGQRIWQRDFPGIYTTISAHQWSETVQPIMEALRDATRRRAFGLVSQAYTSIVADDFAAFVGLPVEEAVKGVLEQGWQADFSTRMVMPKKPEPAPVPPIPNEQQLARLTDYVAFLEN
;
A
#
# COMPACT_ATOMS: atom_id res chain seq x y z
N MET A 1 41.16 44.00 -22.65
CA MET A 1 40.00 44.66 -22.00
C MET A 1 39.52 45.75 -22.95
N PRO A 2 38.21 46.00 -23.19
CA PRO A 2 37.00 45.93 -22.34
C PRO A 2 36.10 44.72 -22.67
N VAL A 3 35.20 44.16 -21.84
CA VAL A 3 34.07 44.59 -20.98
C VAL A 3 32.76 44.90 -21.73
N ALA A 4 31.83 43.95 -21.56
CA ALA A 4 30.36 43.99 -21.54
C ALA A 4 29.56 44.38 -22.80
N VAL A 5 28.90 43.37 -23.40
CA VAL A 5 27.51 43.47 -23.89
C VAL A 5 26.78 42.20 -23.47
N MET A 6 25.76 42.36 -22.63
CA MET A 6 24.77 41.34 -22.27
C MET A 6 23.85 41.12 -23.47
N ALA A 7 23.69 39.87 -23.92
CA ALA A 7 22.56 39.47 -24.73
C ALA A 7 22.28 37.98 -24.53
N GLU A 8 21.15 37.74 -23.88
CA GLU A 8 20.40 36.50 -23.72
C GLU A 8 20.24 35.75 -25.06
N GLY A 9 20.24 34.42 -25.04
CA GLY A 9 19.88 33.67 -26.25
C GLY A 9 20.23 32.17 -26.26
N GLY A 10 19.34 31.35 -25.70
CA GLY A 10 18.77 30.22 -26.47
C GLY A 10 19.56 28.94 -26.75
N PHE A 11 20.71 28.67 -26.10
CA PHE A 11 21.49 27.43 -26.35
C PHE A 11 21.51 26.39 -25.22
N GLY A 12 20.66 26.53 -24.20
CA GLY A 12 20.53 25.53 -23.11
C GLY A 12 19.27 24.67 -23.19
N PHE A 13 18.15 25.25 -23.65
CA PHE A 13 16.84 24.60 -23.58
C PHE A 13 16.69 23.41 -24.52
N ARG A 14 17.30 23.43 -25.71
CA ARG A 14 17.17 22.34 -26.68
C ARG A 14 17.91 21.07 -26.23
N LYS A 15 19.09 21.25 -25.61
CA LYS A 15 19.84 20.16 -24.97
C LYS A 15 19.12 19.63 -23.72
N LEU A 16 18.50 20.51 -22.93
CA LEU A 16 17.69 20.10 -21.79
C LEU A 16 16.39 19.40 -22.22
N LEU A 17 15.76 19.82 -23.32
CA LEU A 17 14.60 19.15 -23.90
C LEU A 17 14.97 17.78 -24.45
N GLU A 18 16.08 17.64 -25.18
CA GLU A 18 16.58 16.33 -25.63
C GLU A 18 17.03 15.44 -24.44
N GLN A 19 17.56 16.03 -23.36
CA GLN A 19 17.87 15.28 -22.12
C GLN A 19 16.61 14.85 -21.35
N CYS A 20 15.56 15.69 -21.30
CA CYS A 20 14.28 15.31 -20.72
C CYS A 20 13.56 14.27 -21.58
N GLU A 21 13.60 14.40 -22.91
CA GLU A 21 12.99 13.45 -23.85
C GLU A 21 13.67 12.08 -23.80
N THR A 22 14.99 12.03 -23.57
CA THR A 22 15.72 10.79 -23.33
C THR A 22 15.47 10.20 -21.94
N GLN A 23 15.26 11.02 -20.90
CA GLN A 23 14.76 10.55 -19.59
C GLN A 23 13.31 10.04 -19.66
N GLU A 24 12.45 10.64 -20.48
CA GLU A 24 11.05 10.24 -20.64
C GLU A 24 10.85 8.91 -21.39
N LEU A 25 11.83 8.52 -22.22
CA LEU A 25 11.79 7.24 -22.94
C LEU A 25 12.13 6.04 -22.05
N GLU A 26 13.04 6.19 -21.08
CA GLU A 26 13.21 5.20 -20.01
C GLU A 26 12.02 5.24 -19.04
N ALA A 27 11.46 6.43 -18.77
CA ALA A 27 10.27 6.60 -17.93
C ALA A 27 9.01 5.96 -18.53
N ASN A 28 8.88 5.80 -19.85
CA ASN A 28 7.71 5.17 -20.46
C ASN A 28 7.58 3.68 -20.10
N ALA A 29 8.70 2.96 -19.94
CA ALA A 29 8.68 1.59 -19.47
C ALA A 29 8.35 1.53 -17.97
N GLU A 30 8.93 2.44 -17.16
CA GLU A 30 8.64 2.52 -15.72
C GLU A 30 7.18 2.89 -15.45
N LEU A 31 6.60 3.84 -16.17
CA LEU A 31 5.20 4.26 -16.02
C LEU A 31 4.23 3.15 -16.44
N GLY A 32 4.53 2.44 -17.52
CA GLY A 32 3.76 1.25 -17.92
C GLY A 32 3.81 0.15 -16.85
N ALA A 33 4.99 -0.05 -16.23
CA ALA A 33 5.15 -0.98 -15.12
C ALA A 33 4.37 -0.52 -13.88
N VAL A 34 4.43 0.76 -13.49
CA VAL A 34 3.63 1.32 -12.37
C VAL A 34 2.14 1.11 -12.63
N TRP A 35 1.69 1.37 -13.86
CA TRP A 35 0.30 1.16 -14.24
C TRP A 35 -0.11 -0.32 -14.11
N SER A 36 0.75 -1.26 -14.54
CA SER A 36 0.50 -2.70 -14.40
C SER A 36 0.39 -3.13 -12.93
N VAL A 37 1.22 -2.56 -12.04
CA VAL A 37 1.14 -2.79 -10.59
C VAL A 37 -0.19 -2.24 -10.07
N GLY A 38 -0.58 -1.03 -10.48
CA GLY A 38 -1.86 -0.42 -10.11
C GLY A 38 -3.07 -1.24 -10.55
N GLN A 39 -3.03 -1.83 -11.75
CA GLN A 39 -4.07 -2.73 -12.24
C GLN A 39 -4.20 -3.98 -11.35
N ARG A 40 -3.08 -4.59 -10.93
CA ARG A 40 -3.11 -5.74 -10.01
C ARG A 40 -3.60 -5.36 -8.61
N ILE A 41 -3.27 -4.16 -8.13
CA ILE A 41 -3.85 -3.60 -6.89
C ILE A 41 -5.37 -3.44 -7.02
N TRP A 42 -5.86 -2.98 -8.17
CA TRP A 42 -7.29 -2.86 -8.43
C TRP A 42 -7.98 -4.23 -8.42
N GLN A 43 -7.39 -5.22 -9.08
CA GLN A 43 -7.90 -6.59 -9.09
C GLN A 43 -7.76 -7.31 -7.73
N ARG A 44 -7.05 -6.69 -6.77
CA ARG A 44 -6.70 -7.26 -5.45
C ARG A 44 -5.93 -8.57 -5.60
N ASP A 45 -5.16 -8.71 -6.68
CA ASP A 45 -4.27 -9.84 -6.91
C ASP A 45 -2.95 -9.63 -6.15
N PHE A 46 -2.90 -10.11 -4.91
CA PHE A 46 -1.74 -9.95 -4.04
C PHE A 46 -0.47 -10.62 -4.58
N PRO A 47 -0.49 -11.91 -4.98
CA PRO A 47 0.68 -12.56 -5.61
C PRO A 47 1.13 -11.81 -6.87
N GLY A 48 0.16 -11.34 -7.65
CA GLY A 48 0.41 -10.53 -8.83
C GLY A 48 1.19 -9.25 -8.51
N ILE A 49 0.83 -8.52 -7.47
CA ILE A 49 1.51 -7.26 -7.11
C ILE A 49 3.02 -7.51 -6.88
N TYR A 50 3.37 -8.51 -6.07
CA TYR A 50 4.78 -8.81 -5.75
C TYR A 50 5.59 -9.26 -6.96
N THR A 51 4.98 -10.03 -7.87
CA THR A 51 5.66 -10.47 -9.11
C THR A 51 5.89 -9.31 -10.09
N THR A 52 4.95 -8.38 -10.24
CA THR A 52 5.17 -7.18 -11.08
C THR A 52 6.21 -6.23 -10.51
N ILE A 53 6.23 -6.06 -9.18
CA ILE A 53 7.20 -5.19 -8.51
C ILE A 53 8.62 -5.73 -8.66
N SER A 54 8.80 -7.06 -8.56
CA SER A 54 10.11 -7.71 -8.71
C SER A 54 10.56 -7.89 -10.16
N ALA A 55 9.63 -7.84 -11.12
CA ALA A 55 9.93 -8.00 -12.55
C ALA A 55 10.63 -6.79 -13.19
N HIS A 56 10.57 -5.61 -12.57
CA HIS A 56 11.15 -4.38 -13.11
C HIS A 56 12.25 -3.86 -12.17
N GLN A 57 13.41 -3.50 -12.74
CA GLN A 57 14.41 -2.69 -12.03
C GLN A 57 13.90 -1.25 -11.98
N TRP A 58 13.43 -0.83 -10.81
CA TRP A 58 12.99 0.55 -10.56
C TRP A 58 14.19 1.49 -10.45
N SER A 59 14.07 2.69 -11.01
CA SER A 59 15.00 3.80 -10.75
C SER A 59 15.12 4.10 -9.24
N GLU A 60 16.26 4.68 -8.84
CA GLU A 60 16.61 4.98 -7.45
C GLU A 60 15.59 5.90 -6.75
N THR A 61 14.84 6.70 -7.54
CA THR A 61 13.76 7.58 -7.05
C THR A 61 12.46 6.82 -6.77
N VAL A 62 12.14 5.81 -7.59
CA VAL A 62 10.87 5.06 -7.53
C VAL A 62 11.00 3.84 -6.62
N GLN A 63 12.21 3.29 -6.48
CA GLN A 63 12.53 2.18 -5.59
C GLN A 63 12.00 2.35 -4.15
N PRO A 64 12.24 3.48 -3.42
CA PRO A 64 11.74 3.65 -2.06
C PRO A 64 10.21 3.74 -2.01
N ILE A 65 9.56 4.28 -3.05
CA ILE A 65 8.10 4.36 -3.13
C ILE A 65 7.50 2.96 -3.32
N MET A 66 8.12 2.15 -4.19
CA MET A 66 7.68 0.77 -4.46
C MET A 66 7.91 -0.15 -3.26
N GLU A 67 8.98 0.07 -2.50
CA GLU A 67 9.20 -0.61 -1.23
C GLU A 67 8.15 -0.23 -0.19
N ALA A 68 7.85 1.07 -0.03
CA ALA A 68 6.77 1.53 0.85
C ALA A 68 5.40 0.96 0.42
N LEU A 69 5.14 0.84 -0.89
CA LEU A 69 3.92 0.24 -1.43
C LEU A 69 3.83 -1.26 -1.14
N ARG A 70 4.94 -1.99 -1.28
CA ARG A 70 5.05 -3.41 -0.91
C ARG A 70 4.71 -3.60 0.57
N ASP A 71 5.26 -2.76 1.43
CA ASP A 71 5.05 -2.83 2.88
C ASP A 71 3.64 -2.41 3.28
N ALA A 72 3.06 -1.41 2.61
CA ALA A 72 1.67 -1.01 2.81
C ALA A 72 0.70 -2.13 2.38
N THR A 73 0.98 -2.80 1.26
CA THR A 73 0.20 -3.93 0.75
C THR A 73 0.29 -5.12 1.70
N ARG A 74 1.48 -5.41 2.23
CA ARG A 74 1.68 -6.44 3.25
C ARG A 74 0.88 -6.14 4.52
N ARG A 75 0.98 -4.92 5.07
CA ARG A 75 0.19 -4.50 6.25
C ARG A 75 -1.31 -4.62 6.01
N ARG A 76 -1.77 -4.25 4.81
CA ARG A 76 -3.16 -4.39 4.41
C ARG A 76 -3.60 -5.85 4.33
N ALA A 77 -2.77 -6.74 3.78
CA ALA A 77 -3.04 -8.17 3.73
C ALA A 77 -3.18 -8.77 5.14
N PHE A 78 -2.25 -8.45 6.06
CA PHE A 78 -2.34 -8.83 7.47
C PHE A 78 -3.63 -8.34 8.13
N GLY A 79 -3.97 -7.07 7.95
CA GLY A 79 -5.21 -6.48 8.48
C GLY A 79 -6.46 -7.17 7.94
N LEU A 80 -6.49 -7.48 6.64
CA LEU A 80 -7.61 -8.17 6.02
C LEU A 80 -7.75 -9.60 6.55
N VAL A 81 -6.64 -10.35 6.65
CA VAL A 81 -6.65 -11.73 7.13
C VAL A 81 -7.14 -11.80 8.58
N SER A 82 -6.66 -10.89 9.44
CA SER A 82 -7.11 -10.84 10.84
C SER A 82 -8.58 -10.48 11.04
N GLN A 83 -9.19 -9.78 10.09
CA GLN A 83 -10.59 -9.35 10.21
C GLN A 83 -11.57 -10.31 9.53
N ALA A 84 -11.18 -10.89 8.39
CA ALA A 84 -12.08 -11.66 7.53
C ALA A 84 -12.00 -13.18 7.75
N TYR A 85 -10.88 -13.70 8.27
CA TYR A 85 -10.66 -15.13 8.42
C TYR A 85 -10.60 -15.54 9.89
N THR A 86 -11.33 -16.60 10.24
CA THR A 86 -11.21 -17.33 11.51
C THR A 86 -10.09 -18.37 11.44
N SER A 87 -9.92 -18.99 10.27
CA SER A 87 -8.83 -19.91 9.93
C SER A 87 -8.51 -19.77 8.44
N ILE A 88 -7.24 -19.77 8.09
CA ILE A 88 -6.76 -19.68 6.70
C ILE A 88 -5.61 -20.68 6.48
N VAL A 89 -5.49 -21.22 5.26
CA VAL A 89 -4.36 -22.09 4.90
C VAL A 89 -3.07 -21.27 4.90
N ALA A 90 -1.98 -21.82 5.42
CA ALA A 90 -0.69 -21.15 5.50
C ALA A 90 -0.13 -20.81 4.11
N ASP A 91 -0.39 -21.65 3.11
CA ASP A 91 0.02 -21.44 1.72
C ASP A 91 -0.71 -20.22 1.10
N ASP A 92 -2.03 -20.10 1.30
CA ASP A 92 -2.81 -18.95 0.83
C ASP A 92 -2.39 -17.67 1.57
N PHE A 93 -2.15 -17.77 2.88
CA PHE A 93 -1.65 -16.65 3.67
C PHE A 93 -0.28 -16.18 3.15
N ALA A 94 0.65 -17.09 2.88
CA ALA A 94 1.96 -16.81 2.31
C ALA A 94 1.84 -16.09 0.96
N ALA A 95 0.91 -16.54 0.11
CA ALA A 95 0.60 -15.91 -1.17
C ALA A 95 0.08 -14.45 -0.99
N PHE A 96 -0.71 -14.18 0.05
CA PHE A 96 -1.19 -12.83 0.37
C PHE A 96 -0.11 -11.87 0.85
N VAL A 97 0.87 -12.34 1.62
CA VAL A 97 1.95 -11.49 2.15
C VAL A 97 3.18 -11.39 1.24
N GLY A 98 3.24 -12.24 0.21
CA GLY A 98 4.35 -12.31 -0.75
C GLY A 98 5.65 -12.83 -0.13
N LEU A 99 5.54 -13.66 0.90
CA LEU A 99 6.66 -14.27 1.63
C LEU A 99 6.58 -15.79 1.53
N PRO A 100 7.71 -16.51 1.66
CA PRO A 100 7.65 -17.95 1.81
C PRO A 100 6.86 -18.32 3.08
N VAL A 101 6.25 -19.50 3.07
CA VAL A 101 5.38 -19.98 4.16
C VAL A 101 6.08 -19.93 5.52
N GLU A 102 7.37 -20.25 5.57
CA GLU A 102 8.17 -20.22 6.80
C GLU A 102 8.29 -18.83 7.42
N GLU A 103 8.52 -17.80 6.60
CA GLU A 103 8.61 -16.42 7.08
C GLU A 103 7.24 -15.85 7.43
N ALA A 104 6.22 -16.23 6.67
CA ALA A 104 4.84 -15.85 6.94
C ALA A 104 4.38 -16.40 8.31
N VAL A 105 4.67 -17.66 8.62
CA VAL A 105 4.32 -18.28 9.91
C VAL A 105 5.13 -17.68 11.07
N LYS A 106 6.41 -17.33 10.86
CA LYS A 106 7.20 -16.60 11.88
C LYS A 106 6.56 -15.24 12.22
N GLY A 107 6.18 -14.45 11.22
CA GLY A 107 5.52 -13.16 11.44
C GLY A 107 4.15 -13.27 12.11
N VAL A 108 3.42 -14.36 11.85
CA VAL A 108 2.14 -14.69 12.52
C VAL A 108 2.36 -15.00 14.01
N LEU A 109 3.39 -15.77 14.34
CA LEU A 109 3.73 -16.10 15.73
C LEU A 109 4.17 -14.85 16.51
N GLU A 110 4.95 -13.95 15.89
CA GLU A 110 5.33 -12.65 16.48
C GLU A 110 4.11 -11.74 16.75
N GLN A 111 3.09 -11.80 15.90
CA GLN A 111 1.81 -11.11 16.08
C GLN A 111 0.91 -11.76 17.15
N GLY A 112 1.32 -12.88 17.74
CA GLY A 112 0.54 -13.62 18.74
C GLY A 112 -0.67 -14.39 18.16
N TRP A 113 -0.63 -14.70 16.86
CA TRP A 113 -1.60 -15.57 16.22
C TRP A 113 -1.22 -17.04 16.43
N GLN A 114 -2.18 -17.94 16.25
CA GLN A 114 -1.93 -19.37 16.38
C GLN A 114 -1.65 -19.98 15.00
N ALA A 115 -0.64 -20.85 14.91
CA ALA A 115 -0.34 -21.60 13.70
C ALA A 115 -0.31 -23.09 14.05
N ASP A 116 -1.12 -23.88 13.33
CA ASP A 116 -1.13 -25.33 13.43
C ASP A 116 -0.31 -25.93 12.28
N PHE A 117 0.86 -26.48 12.63
CA PHE A 117 1.77 -27.10 11.68
C PHE A 117 1.25 -28.44 11.13
N SER A 118 0.36 -29.11 11.86
CA SER A 118 -0.17 -30.43 11.45
C SER A 118 -1.19 -30.30 10.31
N THR A 119 -2.01 -29.25 10.37
CA THR A 119 -3.04 -28.94 9.36
C THR A 119 -2.60 -27.86 8.38
N ARG A 120 -1.42 -27.26 8.59
CA ARG A 120 -0.92 -26.06 7.86
C ARG A 120 -1.92 -24.91 7.88
N MET A 121 -2.59 -24.71 9.01
CA MET A 121 -3.59 -23.66 9.19
C MET A 121 -3.06 -22.55 10.08
N VAL A 122 -3.33 -21.31 9.71
CA VAL A 122 -3.12 -20.13 10.53
C VAL A 122 -4.47 -19.67 11.06
N MET A 123 -4.53 -19.40 12.36
CA MET A 123 -5.69 -18.86 13.07
C MET A 123 -5.37 -17.43 13.50
N PRO A 124 -5.79 -16.43 12.71
CA PRO A 124 -5.56 -15.04 13.02
C PRO A 124 -6.28 -14.64 14.30
N LYS A 125 -5.60 -13.89 15.16
CA LYS A 125 -6.27 -13.26 16.30
C LYS A 125 -6.87 -11.95 15.82
N LYS A 126 -8.21 -11.88 15.78
CA LYS A 126 -8.92 -10.65 15.45
C LYS A 126 -8.48 -9.56 16.42
N PRO A 127 -8.01 -8.38 15.94
CA PRO A 127 -7.74 -7.26 16.82
C PRO A 127 -9.02 -6.94 17.57
N GLU A 128 -8.93 -6.88 18.89
CA GLU A 128 -10.05 -6.55 19.74
C GLU A 128 -10.58 -5.19 19.29
N PRO A 129 -11.88 -5.04 18.99
CA PRO A 129 -12.41 -3.76 18.57
C PRO A 129 -12.06 -2.73 19.64
N ALA A 130 -11.51 -1.58 19.22
CA ALA A 130 -11.23 -0.50 20.15
C ALA A 130 -12.49 -0.26 21.01
N PRO A 131 -12.37 -0.24 22.34
CA PRO A 131 -13.51 -0.04 23.21
C PRO A 131 -14.16 1.26 22.78
N VAL A 132 -15.39 1.15 22.26
CA VAL A 132 -16.17 2.32 21.86
C VAL A 132 -16.26 3.18 23.11
N PRO A 133 -15.67 4.39 23.14
CA PRO A 133 -15.77 5.23 24.31
C PRO A 133 -17.27 5.44 24.55
N PRO A 134 -17.77 5.11 25.76
CA PRO A 134 -19.18 5.30 26.05
C PRO A 134 -19.49 6.77 25.80
N ILE A 135 -20.41 7.03 24.86
CA ILE A 135 -20.85 8.40 24.57
C ILE A 135 -21.37 8.95 25.91
N PRO A 136 -20.83 10.05 26.43
CA PRO A 136 -21.33 10.66 27.66
C PRO A 136 -22.83 10.92 27.51
N ASN A 137 -23.62 10.57 28.53
CA ASN A 137 -25.09 10.68 28.50
C ASN A 137 -25.58 12.05 28.01
N GLU A 138 -24.86 13.13 28.30
CA GLU A 138 -25.19 14.49 27.82
C GLU A 138 -25.12 14.62 26.31
N GLN A 139 -24.13 14.01 25.65
CA GLN A 139 -24.03 13.99 24.19
C GLN A 139 -25.12 13.11 23.55
N GLN A 140 -25.58 12.07 24.26
CA GLN A 140 -26.73 11.28 23.83
C GLN A 140 -28.03 12.09 23.93
N LEU A 141 -28.23 12.84 25.02
CA LEU A 141 -29.39 13.72 25.21
C LEU A 141 -29.43 14.86 24.20
N ALA A 142 -28.28 15.49 23.90
CA ALA A 142 -28.18 16.49 22.86
C ALA A 142 -28.60 15.93 21.49
N ARG A 143 -28.09 14.75 21.11
CA ARG A 143 -28.49 14.07 19.85
C ARG A 143 -29.97 13.70 19.81
N LEU A 144 -30.54 13.22 20.93
CA LEU A 144 -31.97 12.91 21.01
C LEU A 144 -32.81 14.19 20.84
N THR A 145 -32.36 15.31 21.40
CA THR A 145 -33.02 16.61 21.23
C THR A 145 -32.96 17.09 19.78
N ASP A 146 -31.81 16.94 19.13
CA ASP A 146 -31.64 17.26 17.71
C ASP A 146 -32.51 16.39 16.80
N TYR A 147 -32.64 15.08 17.11
CA TYR A 147 -33.54 14.19 16.37
C TYR A 147 -35.01 14.56 16.52
N VAL A 148 -35.45 14.94 17.72
CA VAL A 148 -36.83 15.38 17.96
C VAL A 148 -37.10 16.68 17.19
N ALA A 149 -36.21 17.67 17.29
CA ALA A 149 -36.33 18.93 16.56
C ALA A 149 -36.31 18.76 15.02
N PHE A 150 -35.58 17.77 14.50
CA PHE A 150 -35.57 17.43 13.08
C PHE A 150 -36.87 16.78 12.59
N LEU A 151 -37.52 15.96 13.43
CA LEU A 151 -38.78 15.29 13.08
C LEU A 151 -40.02 16.16 13.28
N GLU A 152 -39.92 17.22 14.09
CA GLU A 152 -41.01 18.16 14.35
C GLU A 152 -41.13 19.29 13.30
N ASN A 153 -40.17 19.43 12.38
CA ASN A 153 -40.20 20.35 11.24
C ASN A 153 -40.41 19.60 9.91
#